data_AF-A0A4Y2LI16-F1
#
_entry.id   AF-A0A4Y2LI16-F1
#
_cell.length_a   1.000
_cell.length_b   1.000
_cell.length_c   1.000
_cell.angle_alpha   90.00
_cell.angle_beta   90.00
_cell.angle_gamma   90.00
#
_symmetry.space_group_name_H-M   'P 1'
#
loop_
_entity.id
_entity.type
_entity.pdbx_description
1 polymer ?
#
loop_
_entity_poly.entity_id
_entity_poly.type
_entity_poly.pdbx_seq_one_letter_code
_entity_poly.pdbx_strand_id
1 'polypeptide(L)'
;MEENSAVKMPPFNFGDPQLWFIMAEATFQLAIPKPITASATKYNYCVAHLSPEAAAIVRDVITCPDKDDPYKQLKEELIKRCSESKSQEIRCLLAGEQLGDRKPTDLL
;
A
#
# COMPACT_ATOMS: atom_id res chain seq x y z
N MET A 1 27.87 -20.45 -12.49
CA MET A 1 26.70 -19.62 -12.89
C MET A 1 26.00 -19.26 -11.61
N GLU A 2 26.14 -18.03 -11.13
CA GLU A 2 25.31 -17.54 -10.03
C GLU A 2 23.88 -17.41 -10.57
N GLU A 3 22.98 -18.28 -10.13
CA GLU A 3 21.55 -18.04 -10.31
C GLU A 3 21.22 -16.74 -9.58
N ASN A 4 21.06 -15.67 -10.36
CA ASN A 4 20.62 -14.38 -9.86
C ASN A 4 19.14 -14.54 -9.48
N SER A 5 18.87 -15.04 -8.27
CA SER A 5 17.50 -15.29 -7.81
C SER A 5 16.79 -13.94 -7.67
N ALA A 6 15.86 -13.66 -8.58
CA ALA A 6 15.04 -12.47 -8.51
C ALA A 6 14.28 -12.45 -7.17
N VAL A 7 14.35 -11.32 -6.47
CA VAL A 7 13.65 -11.11 -5.20
C VAL A 7 12.15 -11.30 -5.43
N LYS A 8 11.58 -12.32 -4.80
CA LYS A 8 10.14 -12.63 -4.87
C LYS A 8 9.39 -11.84 -3.82
N MET A 9 8.79 -10.73 -4.24
CA MET A 9 7.97 -9.92 -3.35
C MET A 9 6.63 -10.61 -3.05
N PRO A 10 6.08 -10.44 -1.84
CA PRO A 10 4.74 -10.90 -1.53
C PRO A 10 3.70 -10.11 -2.33
N PRO A 11 2.54 -10.70 -2.65
CA PRO A 11 1.44 -9.97 -3.27
C PRO A 11 0.99 -8.83 -2.36
N PHE A 12 0.67 -7.68 -2.94
CA PHE A 12 0.23 -6.52 -2.17
C PHE A 12 -1.07 -6.81 -1.42
N ASN A 13 -1.07 -6.53 -0.11
CA ASN A 13 -2.24 -6.66 0.74
C ASN A 13 -2.83 -5.29 1.06
N PHE A 14 -3.85 -4.89 0.30
CA PHE A 14 -4.54 -3.62 0.52
C PHE A 14 -5.26 -3.56 1.89
N GLY A 15 -5.71 -4.71 2.40
CA GLY A 15 -6.44 -4.80 3.67
C GLY A 15 -5.57 -4.58 4.91
N ASP A 16 -4.27 -4.88 4.80
CA ASP A 16 -3.24 -4.65 5.82
C ASP A 16 -1.88 -4.31 5.17
N PRO A 17 -1.69 -3.05 4.75
CA PRO A 17 -0.45 -2.60 4.12
C PRO A 17 0.75 -2.68 5.07
N GLN A 18 0.52 -2.55 6.39
CA GLN A 18 1.59 -2.60 7.39
C GLN A 18 2.19 -4.01 7.44
N LEU A 19 1.35 -5.05 7.50
CA LEU A 19 1.81 -6.44 7.43
C LEU A 19 2.56 -6.70 6.11
N TRP A 20 2.06 -6.19 4.98
CA TRP A 20 2.74 -6.35 3.70
C TRP A 20 4.16 -5.78 3.70
N PHE A 21 4.36 -4.57 4.25
CA PHE A 21 5.70 -3.99 4.36
C PHE A 21 6.63 -4.83 5.25
N ILE A 22 6.14 -5.38 6.36
CA ILE A 22 6.93 -6.27 7.22
C ILE A 22 7.40 -7.51 6.42
N MET A 23 6.51 -8.11 5.63
CA MET A 23 6.84 -9.26 4.78
C MET A 23 7.84 -8.89 3.68
N ALA A 24 7.66 -7.74 3.03
CA ALA A 24 8.58 -7.24 2.01
C ALA A 24 9.98 -6.95 2.59
N GLU A 25 10.06 -6.37 3.78
CA GLU A 25 11.32 -6.12 4.48
C GLU A 25 12.07 -7.41 4.81
N ALA A 26 11.35 -8.47 5.19
CA ALA A 26 11.95 -9.79 5.35
C ALA A 26 12.54 -10.33 4.03
N THR A 27 11.84 -10.15 2.89
CA THR A 27 12.37 -10.53 1.57
C THR A 27 13.63 -9.74 1.22
N PHE A 28 13.66 -8.44 1.49
CA PHE A 28 14.85 -7.60 1.25
C PHE A 28 16.03 -8.06 2.10
N GLN A 29 15.79 -8.46 3.34
CA GLN A 29 16.84 -8.94 4.25
C GLN A 29 17.41 -10.29 3.82
N LEU A 30 16.58 -11.14 3.20
CA LEU A 30 16.96 -12.48 2.72
C LEU A 30 17.44 -12.49 1.26
N ALA A 31 17.56 -11.33 0.61
CA ALA A 31 18.02 -11.24 -0.77
C ALA A 31 19.46 -11.77 -0.93
N ILE A 32 19.71 -12.48 -2.04
CA ILE A 32 20.98 -13.12 -2.37
C ILE A 32 21.53 -12.43 -3.65
N PRO A 33 22.85 -12.16 -3.75
CA PRO A 33 23.93 -12.53 -2.84
C PRO A 33 24.08 -11.65 -1.59
N LYS A 34 23.37 -10.52 -1.51
CA LYS A 34 23.41 -9.61 -0.36
C LYS A 34 22.03 -8.98 -0.09
N PRO A 35 21.77 -8.60 1.17
CA PRO A 35 20.53 -7.89 1.53
C PRO A 35 20.34 -6.60 0.73
N ILE A 36 19.09 -6.29 0.41
CA ILE A 36 18.71 -5.01 -0.17
C ILE A 36 18.57 -3.98 0.96
N THR A 37 19.50 -3.03 1.02
CA THR A 37 19.52 -1.99 2.04
C THR A 37 19.21 -0.59 1.49
N ALA A 38 19.51 -0.34 0.21
CA ALA A 38 19.31 0.97 -0.40
C ALA A 38 17.83 1.36 -0.50
N SER A 39 17.48 2.54 0.02
CA SER A 39 16.11 3.05 0.03
C SER A 39 15.50 3.09 -1.38
N ALA A 40 16.22 3.65 -2.36
CA ALA A 40 15.75 3.71 -3.75
C ALA A 40 15.45 2.31 -4.35
N THR A 41 16.23 1.29 -4.00
CA THR A 41 15.99 -0.08 -4.47
C THR A 41 14.73 -0.67 -3.83
N LYS A 42 14.56 -0.53 -2.52
CA LYS A 42 13.34 -0.98 -1.82
C LYS A 42 12.09 -0.29 -2.36
N TYR A 43 12.18 1.02 -2.56
CA TYR A 43 11.13 1.83 -3.17
C TYR A 43 10.71 1.27 -4.54
N ASN A 44 11.66 1.04 -5.45
CA ASN A 44 11.36 0.50 -6.78
C ASN A 44 10.67 -0.87 -6.73
N TYR A 45 11.13 -1.77 -5.84
CA TYR A 45 10.47 -3.07 -5.64
C TYR A 45 9.04 -2.91 -5.15
N CYS A 46 8.80 -2.02 -4.18
CA CYS A 46 7.47 -1.77 -3.67
C CYS A 46 6.55 -1.21 -4.75
N VAL A 47 6.96 -0.15 -5.46
CA VAL A 47 6.17 0.47 -6.54
C VAL A 47 5.81 -0.55 -7.62
N ALA A 48 6.74 -1.41 -8.03
CA ALA A 48 6.50 -2.44 -9.04
C ALA A 48 5.46 -3.51 -8.62
N HIS A 49 5.17 -3.64 -7.33
CA HIS A 49 4.24 -4.64 -6.78
C HIS A 49 2.96 -4.04 -6.21
N LEU A 50 2.77 -2.72 -6.25
CA LEU A 50 1.51 -2.10 -5.87
C LEU A 50 0.41 -2.48 -6.87
N SER A 51 -0.81 -2.67 -6.36
CA SER A 51 -1.98 -2.73 -7.24
C SER A 51 -2.26 -1.33 -7.83
N PRO A 52 -2.96 -1.23 -8.97
CA PRO A 52 -3.34 0.05 -9.55
C PRO A 52 -4.09 0.97 -8.57
N GLU A 53 -4.96 0.40 -7.74
CA GLU A 53 -5.74 1.12 -6.73
C GLU A 53 -4.82 1.69 -5.64
N ALA A 54 -3.88 0.89 -5.13
CA ALA A 54 -2.91 1.34 -4.13
C ALA A 54 -1.99 2.43 -4.70
N ALA A 55 -1.50 2.25 -5.93
CA ALA A 55 -0.67 3.24 -6.61
C ALA A 55 -1.40 4.57 -6.83
N ALA A 56 -2.71 4.53 -7.10
CA ALA A 56 -3.53 5.74 -7.25
C ALA A 56 -3.63 6.56 -5.95
N ILE A 57 -3.70 5.90 -4.78
CA ILE A 57 -3.80 6.55 -3.46
C ILE A 57 -2.56 7.38 -3.12
N VAL A 58 -1.38 6.92 -3.53
CA VAL A 58 -0.07 7.56 -3.27
C VAL A 58 0.58 8.08 -4.55
N ARG A 59 -0.23 8.44 -5.56
CA ARG A 59 0.27 8.88 -6.87
C ARG A 59 1.27 10.02 -6.76
N ASP A 60 0.98 11.02 -5.94
CA ASP A 60 1.85 12.16 -5.66
C ASP A 60 3.21 11.71 -5.14
N VAL A 61 3.24 10.77 -4.20
CA VAL A 61 4.49 10.19 -3.65
C VAL A 61 5.27 9.45 -4.72
N ILE A 62 4.59 8.71 -5.61
CA ILE A 62 5.27 7.98 -6.69
C ILE A 62 5.84 8.94 -7.76
N THR A 63 5.10 9.99 -8.10
CA THR A 63 5.51 10.96 -9.13
C THR A 63 6.52 11.99 -8.64
N CYS A 64 6.57 12.23 -7.34
CA CYS A 64 7.48 13.16 -6.70
C CYS A 64 8.04 12.55 -5.40
N PRO A 65 8.88 11.50 -5.51
CA PRO A 65 9.42 10.81 -4.35
C PRO A 65 10.43 11.68 -3.60
N ASP A 66 10.54 11.46 -2.30
CA ASP A 66 11.59 12.04 -1.47
C ASP A 66 12.99 11.69 -2.00
N LYS A 67 13.92 12.64 -1.90
CA LYS A 67 15.26 12.48 -2.49
C LYS A 67 16.19 11.64 -1.61
N ASP A 68 15.98 11.67 -0.30
CA ASP A 68 16.88 11.06 0.68
C ASP A 68 16.39 9.66 1.09
N ASP A 69 15.09 9.51 1.35
CA ASP A 69 14.49 8.24 1.75
C ASP A 69 13.09 8.01 1.13
N PRO A 70 13.03 7.74 -0.20
CA PRO A 70 11.77 7.50 -0.91
C PRO A 70 11.01 6.28 -0.38
N TYR A 71 11.71 5.25 0.11
CA TYR A 71 11.06 4.07 0.69
C TYR A 71 10.29 4.40 1.96
N LYS A 72 10.90 5.16 2.87
CA LYS A 72 10.25 5.56 4.12
C LYS A 72 9.00 6.39 3.85
N GLN A 73 9.10 7.40 2.99
CA GLN A 73 7.97 8.24 2.62
C GLN A 73 6.82 7.40 2.02
N LEU A 74 7.14 6.50 1.07
CA LEU A 74 6.15 5.62 0.47
C LEU A 74 5.47 4.73 1.52
N LYS A 75 6.25 4.14 2.43
CA LYS A 75 5.71 3.27 3.50
C LYS A 75 4.74 4.01 4.40
N GLU A 76 5.14 5.17 4.90
CA GLU A 76 4.35 5.98 5.82
C GLU A 76 3.04 6.45 5.17
N GLU A 77 3.13 7.03 3.97
CA GLU A 77 1.96 7.58 3.27
C GLU A 77 1.01 6.47 2.79
N LEU A 78 1.52 5.33 2.33
CA LEU A 78 0.67 4.22 1.88
C LEU A 78 -0.12 3.61 3.05
N ILE A 79 0.54 3.36 4.19
CA ILE A 79 -0.12 2.82 5.38
C ILE A 79 -1.20 3.80 5.88
N LYS A 80 -0.84 5.09 5.97
CA LYS A 80 -1.75 6.15 6.43
C LYS A 80 -2.99 6.25 5.55
N ARG A 81 -2.81 6.46 4.24
CA ARG A 81 -3.91 6.75 3.32
C ARG A 81 -4.79 5.54 3.03
N CYS A 82 -4.23 4.33 2.99
CA CYS A 82 -5.05 3.11 2.89
C CYS A 82 -5.92 2.90 4.14
N SER A 83 -5.41 3.22 5.34
CA SER A 83 -6.18 3.16 6.58
C SER A 83 -7.32 4.18 6.60
N GLU A 84 -7.06 5.41 6.11
CA GLU A 84 -8.07 6.46 5.97
C GLU A 84 -9.15 6.08 4.95
N SER A 85 -8.76 5.56 3.79
CA SER A 85 -9.67 5.09 2.73
C SER A 85 -10.60 3.98 3.24
N LYS A 86 -10.06 2.97 3.93
CA LYS A 86 -10.86 1.89 4.52
C LYS A 86 -11.84 2.42 5.57
N SER A 87 -11.39 3.37 6.39
CA SER A 87 -12.25 4.00 7.40
C SER A 87 -13.37 4.82 6.75
N GLN A 88 -13.10 5.50 5.64
CA GLN A 88 -14.11 6.23 4.88
C GLN A 88 -15.13 5.29 4.24
N GLU A 89 -14.68 4.21 3.63
CA GLU A 89 -15.54 3.19 3.04
C GLU A 89 -16.52 2.61 4.08
N ILE A 90 -16.02 2.23 5.27
CA ILE A 90 -16.86 1.75 6.38
C ILE A 90 -17.90 2.81 6.79
N ARG A 91 -17.50 4.08 6.93
CA ARG A 91 -18.45 5.16 7.27
C ARG A 91 -19.52 5.34 6.21
N CYS A 92 -19.17 5.28 4.93
CA CYS A 92 -20.13 5.38 3.82
C CYS A 92 -21.11 4.21 3.80
N LEU A 93 -20.63 2.97 4.04
CA LEU A 93 -21.49 1.79 4.13
C LEU A 93 -22.49 1.91 5.28
N LEU A 94 -22.03 2.30 6.48
CA LEU A 94 -22.90 2.51 7.64
C LEU A 94 -23.91 3.66 7.45
N ALA A 95 -23.54 4.70 6.70
CA ALA A 95 -24.45 5.80 6.36
C ALA A 95 -25.49 5.38 5.31
N GLY A 96 -25.09 4.61 4.30
CA GLY A 96 -25.98 4.08 3.27
C GLY A 96 -26.98 3.05 3.82
N GLU A 97 -26.54 2.19 4.74
CA GLU A 97 -27.40 1.22 5.42
C GLU A 97 -28.49 1.92 6.26
N GLN A 98 -28.16 3.01 6.94
CA GLN A 98 -29.15 3.85 7.66
C GLN A 98 -30.14 4.58 6.75
N LEU A 99 -29.81 4.80 5.47
CA LEU A 99 -30.71 5.42 4.49
C LEU A 99 -31.60 4.38 3.79
N GLY A 100 -31.23 3.09 3.80
CA GLY A 100 -32.01 1.99 3.24
C GLY A 100 -33.29 1.64 4.02
N ASP A 101 -33.36 2.00 5.31
CA ASP A 101 -34.53 1.78 6.17
C ASP A 101 -35.57 2.93 6.14
N ARG A 102 -35.27 4.03 5.45
CA ARG A 102 -36.24 5.14 5.30
C ARG A 102 -37.14 4.87 4.10
N LYS A 103 -38.35 4.38 4.37
CA LYS A 103 -39.43 4.31 3.37
C LYS A 103 -39.66 5.73 2.80
N PRO A 104 -39.83 5.90 1.48
CA PRO A 104 -40.15 7.18 0.85
C PRO A 104 -41.51 7.80 1.26
N THR A 105 -42.23 7.20 2.21
CA THR A 105 -43.63 7.51 2.52
C THR A 105 -43.82 8.65 3.53
N ASP A 106 -42.72 9.20 4.09
CA ASP A 106 -42.78 10.34 5.03
C ASP A 106 -42.41 11.69 4.38
N LEU A 107 -42.12 11.70 3.08
CA LEU A 107 -41.97 12.94 2.30
C LEU A 107 -43.33 13.31 1.72
N LEU A 108 -44.24 13.72 2.60
CA LEU A 108 -45.50 14.39 2.24
C LEU A 108 -45.24 15.79 1.67
#